data_AF-A0A3C0BJL4-F1
#
_entry.id   AF-A0A3C0BJL4-F1
#
_cell.length_a   1.000
_cell.length_b   1.000
_cell.length_c   1.000
_cell.angle_alpha   90.00
_cell.angle_beta   90.00
_cell.angle_gamma   90.00
#
_symmetry.space_group_name_H-M   'P 1'
#
loop_
_entity.id
_entity.type
_entity.pdbx_description
1 polymer ?
#
loop_
_entity_poly.entity_id
_entity_poly.type
_entity_poly.pdbx_seq_one_letter_code
_entity_poly.pdbx_strand_id
1 'polypeptide(L)'
;MNVHNIMEEYVKSRVDLMFDQLNENKPVWFTCSCEDCRLDAVNYVLNRTTPRYVVSGRGVVHNSEVLDNPQMRADVDALAIEGIRLINAVQRPYHKNIKQAGKNDIQQPSFNFPVFIGTVFDGTSFEPLSDAAITLKYGDMIVDMIDKTWPNPCRTYKATKGTYSFWAKPFRADKSGISRQFNFTVEVAVKEYSPVSYAFDIPVVSDSDSKTEMNTSYSVKIQDLFLFRSDVSNPMED
;
A
#
# COMPACT_ATOMS: atom_id res chain seq x y z
N MET A 1 18.35 20.27 -5.20
CA MET A 1 17.18 20.82 -4.48
C MET A 1 15.97 20.28 -5.21
N ASN A 2 15.10 19.55 -4.51
CA ASN A 2 13.99 18.81 -5.12
C ASN A 2 12.66 19.48 -4.76
N VAL A 3 11.62 19.20 -5.56
CA VAL A 3 10.25 19.59 -5.21
C VAL A 3 9.89 18.92 -3.89
N HIS A 4 9.43 19.71 -2.92
CA HIS A 4 9.17 19.26 -1.55
C HIS A 4 7.85 19.83 -1.02
N ASN A 5 7.02 19.02 -0.39
CA ASN A 5 5.78 19.46 0.25
C ASN A 5 6.02 19.83 1.71
N ILE A 6 6.05 21.12 2.03
CA ILE A 6 6.32 21.61 3.40
C ILE A 6 5.23 21.20 4.41
N MET A 7 4.06 20.76 3.93
CA MET A 7 3.00 20.25 4.81
C MET A 7 3.40 18.91 5.46
N GLU A 8 4.32 18.15 4.88
CA GLU A 8 4.73 16.84 5.42
C GLU A 8 5.34 16.99 6.83
N GLU A 9 6.33 17.88 7.00
CA GLU A 9 6.92 18.13 8.31
C GLU A 9 5.97 18.84 9.26
N TYR A 10 5.21 19.81 8.75
CA TYR A 10 4.24 20.55 9.57
C TYR A 10 3.20 19.61 10.16
N VAL A 11 2.50 18.84 9.31
CA VAL A 11 1.46 17.89 9.74
C VAL A 11 2.06 16.84 10.65
N LYS A 12 3.24 16.29 10.34
CA LYS A 12 3.93 15.34 11.21
C LYS A 12 4.13 15.91 12.62
N SER A 13 4.66 17.13 12.73
CA SER A 13 4.88 17.77 14.03
C SER A 13 3.58 18.00 14.82
N ARG A 14 2.49 18.38 14.14
CA ARG A 14 1.18 18.59 14.78
C ARG A 14 0.57 17.29 15.27
N VAL A 15 0.58 16.25 14.43
CA VAL A 15 0.10 14.92 14.79
C VAL A 15 0.90 14.37 15.97
N ASP A 16 2.22 14.50 15.93
CA ASP A 16 3.08 14.01 17.01
C ASP A 16 2.73 14.66 18.35
N LEU A 17 2.53 15.99 18.36
CA LEU A 17 2.08 16.74 19.53
C LEU A 17 0.72 16.25 20.04
N MET A 18 -0.25 15.99 19.16
CA MET A 18 -1.56 15.49 19.56
C MET A 18 -1.47 14.10 20.20
N PHE A 19 -0.67 13.20 19.64
CA PHE A 19 -0.42 11.90 20.26
C PHE A 19 0.24 12.04 21.64
N ASP A 20 1.21 12.93 21.80
CA ASP A 20 1.89 13.14 23.08
C ASP A 20 0.90 13.65 24.15
N GLN A 21 0.08 14.64 23.81
CA GLN A 21 -0.97 15.16 24.70
C GLN A 21 -2.01 14.09 25.08
N LEU A 22 -2.39 13.22 24.14
CA LEU A 22 -3.31 12.12 24.42
C LEU A 22 -2.65 11.03 25.27
N ASN A 23 -1.36 10.78 25.09
CA ASN A 23 -0.60 9.82 25.87
C ASN A 23 -0.39 10.27 27.32
N GLU A 24 -0.34 11.59 27.57
CA GLU A 24 -0.36 12.18 28.91
C GLU A 24 -1.75 12.07 29.56
N ASN A 25 -2.81 12.48 28.85
CA ASN A 25 -4.17 12.53 29.39
C ASN A 25 -4.87 11.15 29.46
N LYS A 26 -4.41 10.18 28.66
CA LYS A 26 -4.92 8.79 28.56
C LYS A 26 -6.45 8.66 28.58
N PRO A 27 -7.16 9.30 27.64
CA PRO A 27 -8.61 9.13 27.57
C PRO A 27 -8.97 7.68 27.23
N VAL A 28 -10.14 7.23 27.67
CA VAL A 28 -10.58 5.82 27.59
C VAL A 28 -10.50 5.22 26.18
N TRP A 29 -10.76 6.02 25.14
CA TRP A 29 -10.75 5.59 23.75
C TRP A 29 -9.36 5.48 23.13
N PHE A 30 -8.32 5.99 23.80
CA PHE A 30 -6.95 6.01 23.29
C PHE A 30 -6.21 4.76 23.74
N THR A 31 -5.85 3.90 22.79
CA THR A 31 -5.33 2.56 23.05
C THR A 31 -3.90 2.36 22.54
N CYS A 32 -3.44 3.16 21.57
CA CYS A 32 -2.10 3.05 21.00
C CYS A 32 -1.53 4.39 20.52
N SER A 33 -0.21 4.52 20.65
CA SER A 33 0.58 5.70 20.28
C SER A 33 1.88 5.36 19.53
N CYS A 34 1.97 4.15 18.95
CA CYS A 34 3.18 3.71 18.24
C CYS A 34 3.44 4.50 16.95
N GLU A 35 4.63 4.33 16.38
CA GLU A 35 5.03 5.03 15.16
C GLU A 35 4.09 4.76 13.97
N ASP A 36 3.59 3.53 13.79
CA ASP A 36 2.67 3.23 12.68
C ASP A 36 1.33 3.97 12.83
N CYS A 37 0.81 4.07 14.05
CA CYS A 37 -0.39 4.87 14.36
C CYS A 37 -0.16 6.35 14.04
N ARG A 38 1.03 6.87 14.34
CA ARG A 38 1.42 8.25 14.03
C ARG A 38 1.49 8.46 12.53
N LEU A 39 2.17 7.56 11.80
CA LEU A 39 2.27 7.62 10.34
C LEU A 39 0.92 7.49 9.65
N ASP A 40 0.03 6.61 10.14
CA ASP A 40 -1.34 6.48 9.63
C ASP A 40 -2.13 7.78 9.84
N ALA A 41 -1.99 8.44 10.98
CA ALA A 41 -2.65 9.70 11.25
C ALA A 41 -2.07 10.84 10.40
N VAL A 42 -0.76 10.87 10.21
CA VAL A 42 -0.11 11.80 9.28
C VAL A 42 -0.64 11.60 7.86
N ASN A 43 -0.73 10.35 7.39
CA ASN A 43 -1.31 10.03 6.09
C ASN A 43 -2.79 10.47 5.99
N TYR A 44 -3.58 10.23 7.04
CA TYR A 44 -4.98 10.66 7.12
C TYR A 44 -5.14 12.16 6.92
N VAL A 45 -4.32 12.96 7.61
CA VAL A 45 -4.35 14.42 7.59
C VAL A 45 -3.78 14.98 6.29
N LEU A 46 -2.66 14.45 5.79
CA LEU A 46 -2.07 14.89 4.51
C LEU A 46 -3.04 14.69 3.34
N ASN A 47 -3.78 13.59 3.31
CA ASN A 47 -4.79 13.32 2.28
C ASN A 47 -6.03 14.23 2.36
N ARG A 48 -6.13 15.07 3.40
CA ARG A 48 -7.26 16.00 3.65
C ARG A 48 -6.82 17.45 3.76
N THR A 49 -5.52 17.72 3.59
CA THR A 49 -4.96 19.07 3.64
C THR A 49 -4.44 19.45 2.26
N THR A 50 -4.44 20.75 1.97
CA THR A 50 -3.92 21.25 0.69
C THR A 50 -2.39 21.17 0.70
N PRO A 51 -1.74 20.47 -0.25
CA PRO A 51 -0.30 20.38 -0.29
C PRO A 51 0.33 21.72 -0.67
N ARG A 52 1.54 22.00 -0.17
CA ARG A 52 2.29 23.23 -0.44
C ARG A 52 3.70 22.89 -0.89
N TYR A 53 3.91 22.88 -2.20
CA TYR A 53 5.18 22.52 -2.79
C TYR A 53 6.12 23.71 -2.92
N VAL A 54 7.40 23.49 -2.58
CA VAL A 54 8.48 24.45 -2.75
C VAL A 54 9.65 23.79 -3.46
N VAL A 55 10.46 24.61 -4.14
CA VAL A 55 11.69 24.18 -4.82
C VAL A 55 12.93 24.85 -4.24
N SER A 56 12.78 25.77 -3.27
CA SER A 56 13.89 26.52 -2.68
C SER A 56 13.59 27.00 -1.27
N GLY A 57 14.64 27.31 -0.50
CA GLY A 57 14.51 27.90 0.83
C GLY A 57 13.73 29.22 0.84
N ARG A 58 13.80 30.03 -0.22
CA ARG A 58 12.95 31.24 -0.34
C ARG A 58 11.46 30.89 -0.38
N GLY A 59 11.11 29.79 -1.03
CA GLY A 59 9.74 29.28 -1.05
C GLY A 59 9.26 28.86 0.34
N VAL A 60 10.14 28.30 1.17
CA VAL A 60 9.84 27.97 2.58
C VAL A 60 9.53 29.24 3.36
N VAL A 61 10.38 30.27 3.24
CA VAL A 61 10.19 31.56 3.94
C VAL A 61 8.86 32.22 3.56
N HIS A 62 8.50 32.23 2.27
CA HIS A 62 7.21 32.79 1.86
C HIS A 62 5.99 32.04 2.40
N ASN A 63 6.14 30.78 2.77
CA ASN A 63 5.04 30.00 3.33
C ASN A 63 5.03 30.00 4.88
N SER A 64 6.02 30.58 5.56
CA SER A 64 6.07 30.54 7.03
C SER A 64 4.88 31.24 7.68
N GLU A 65 4.49 32.42 7.18
CA GLU A 65 3.31 33.15 7.67
C GLU A 65 2.02 32.33 7.56
N VAL A 66 1.94 31.49 6.53
CA VAL A 66 0.78 30.63 6.29
C VAL A 66 0.77 29.43 7.22
N LEU A 67 1.94 28.84 7.50
CA LEU A 67 2.08 27.75 8.48
C LEU A 67 1.86 28.23 9.93
N ASP A 68 2.16 29.50 10.20
CA ASP A 68 1.91 30.17 11.48
C ASP A 68 0.45 30.62 11.66
N ASN A 69 -0.41 30.43 10.64
CA ASN A 69 -1.81 30.81 10.70
C ASN A 69 -2.55 29.97 11.77
N PRO A 70 -3.15 30.61 12.80
CA PRO A 70 -3.88 29.90 13.85
C PRO A 70 -5.08 29.07 13.37
N GLN A 71 -5.74 29.49 12.29
CA GLN A 71 -6.88 28.75 11.71
C GLN A 71 -6.40 27.46 11.06
N MET A 72 -5.35 27.53 10.24
CA MET A 72 -4.74 26.33 9.65
C MET A 72 -4.29 25.36 10.73
N ARG A 73 -3.65 25.86 11.79
CA ARG A 73 -3.24 25.04 12.91
C ARG A 73 -4.42 24.33 13.57
N ALA A 74 -5.50 25.05 13.85
CA ALA A 74 -6.70 24.48 14.45
C ALA A 74 -7.35 23.41 13.54
N ASP A 75 -7.41 23.66 12.23
CA ASP A 75 -7.95 22.72 11.25
C ASP A 75 -7.13 21.42 11.19
N VAL A 76 -5.80 21.54 11.16
CA VAL A 76 -4.88 20.39 11.17
C VAL A 76 -4.98 19.61 12.49
N ASP A 77 -5.06 20.30 13.62
CA ASP A 77 -5.23 19.65 14.93
C ASP A 77 -6.57 18.89 15.02
N ALA A 78 -7.65 19.47 14.49
CA ALA A 78 -8.96 18.82 14.44
C ALA A 78 -8.92 17.55 13.58
N LEU A 79 -8.33 17.61 12.38
CA LEU A 79 -8.14 16.44 11.51
C LEU A 79 -7.24 15.39 12.15
N ALA A 80 -6.20 15.81 12.89
CA ALA A 80 -5.32 14.90 13.61
C ALA A 80 -6.09 14.12 14.68
N ILE A 81 -6.88 14.79 15.53
CA ILE A 81 -7.69 14.11 16.55
C ILE A 81 -8.71 13.15 15.93
N GLU A 82 -9.35 13.55 14.83
CA GLU A 82 -10.27 12.70 14.07
C GLU A 82 -9.56 11.44 13.55
N GLY A 83 -8.42 11.62 12.87
CA GLY A 83 -7.61 10.52 12.34
C GLY A 83 -7.16 9.56 13.45
N ILE A 84 -6.64 10.10 14.56
CA ILE A 84 -6.18 9.30 15.70
C ILE A 84 -7.32 8.44 16.27
N ARG A 85 -8.54 8.99 16.39
CA ARG A 85 -9.71 8.24 16.85
C ARG A 85 -10.07 7.09 15.92
N LEU A 86 -10.10 7.35 14.62
CA LEU A 86 -10.42 6.33 13.61
C LEU A 86 -9.40 5.18 13.63
N ILE A 87 -8.11 5.52 13.69
CA ILE A 87 -7.01 4.55 13.69
C ILE A 87 -7.03 3.71 14.97
N ASN A 88 -7.26 4.33 16.14
CA ASN A 88 -7.38 3.62 17.41
C ASN A 88 -8.59 2.68 17.47
N ALA A 89 -9.66 2.98 16.74
CA ALA A 89 -10.87 2.15 16.69
C ALA A 89 -10.71 0.90 15.80
N VAL A 90 -9.91 0.98 14.73
CA VAL A 90 -9.86 -0.07 13.69
C VAL A 90 -8.52 -0.82 13.62
N GLN A 91 -7.42 -0.26 14.16
CA GLN A 91 -6.03 -0.78 14.22
C GLN A 91 -5.63 -1.86 13.18
N ARG A 92 -4.60 -1.59 12.37
CA ARG A 92 -4.07 -2.53 11.37
C ARG A 92 -3.88 -3.95 11.94
N PRO A 93 -4.17 -5.03 11.17
CA PRO A 93 -3.98 -6.41 11.62
C PRO A 93 -2.56 -6.74 12.09
N TYR A 94 -1.55 -6.04 11.58
CA TYR A 94 -0.12 -6.32 11.84
C TYR A 94 0.52 -5.39 12.88
N HIS A 95 -0.28 -4.64 13.63
CA HIS A 95 0.15 -3.58 14.57
C HIS A 95 1.19 -3.98 15.63
N LYS A 96 1.25 -5.27 16.01
CA LYS A 96 2.09 -5.76 17.11
C LYS A 96 3.40 -6.40 16.65
N ASN A 97 3.64 -6.51 15.35
CA ASN A 97 4.73 -7.29 14.79
C ASN A 97 5.53 -6.52 13.73
N ILE A 98 5.93 -5.29 14.02
CA ILE A 98 6.77 -4.52 13.11
C ILE A 98 8.16 -4.43 13.74
N LYS A 99 9.01 -5.42 13.42
CA LYS A 99 10.40 -5.07 13.16
C LYS A 99 10.33 -4.18 11.92
N GLN A 100 10.84 -2.96 12.02
CA GLN A 100 11.12 -2.15 10.85
C GLN A 100 11.71 -3.09 9.79
N ALA A 101 11.13 -3.15 8.60
CA ALA A 101 11.86 -3.70 7.47
C ALA A 101 13.09 -2.79 7.39
N GLY A 102 14.20 -3.27 7.96
CA GLY A 102 15.43 -2.51 8.00
C GLY A 102 15.70 -2.07 6.58
N LYS A 103 16.04 -0.79 6.40
CA LYS A 103 16.68 -0.28 5.20
C LYS A 103 18.01 -1.02 5.02
N ASN A 104 17.92 -2.29 4.66
CA ASN A 104 19.03 -3.03 4.14
C ASN A 104 18.93 -2.74 2.65
N ASP A 105 19.51 -1.61 2.23
CA ASP A 105 20.09 -1.52 0.91
C ASP A 105 21.16 -2.61 0.85
N ILE A 106 20.71 -3.84 0.59
CA ILE A 106 21.63 -4.91 0.29
C ILE A 106 22.14 -4.54 -1.09
N GLN A 107 23.37 -4.04 -1.12
CA GLN A 107 24.17 -3.88 -2.33
C GLN A 107 24.45 -5.26 -2.91
N GLN A 108 23.41 -5.87 -3.46
CA GLN A 108 23.45 -7.13 -4.17
C GLN A 108 22.62 -6.97 -5.44
N PRO A 109 23.14 -7.42 -6.59
CA PRO A 109 22.37 -7.43 -7.82
C PRO A 109 21.06 -8.17 -7.62
N SER A 110 19.96 -7.56 -8.05
CA SER A 110 18.61 -8.06 -7.77
C SER A 110 17.65 -7.78 -8.92
N PHE A 111 16.74 -8.70 -9.17
CA PHE A 111 15.57 -8.50 -10.03
C PHE A 111 14.47 -7.83 -9.21
N ASN A 112 14.28 -6.53 -9.47
CA ASN A 112 13.26 -5.73 -8.80
C ASN A 112 11.95 -5.81 -9.60
N PHE A 113 10.87 -6.24 -8.95
CA PHE A 113 9.58 -6.38 -9.58
C PHE A 113 8.73 -5.10 -9.44
N PRO A 114 7.97 -4.72 -10.48
CA PRO A 114 6.97 -3.67 -10.35
C PRO A 114 5.84 -4.10 -9.41
N VAL A 115 5.00 -3.14 -9.04
CA VAL A 115 3.72 -3.46 -8.42
C VAL A 115 2.82 -4.11 -9.48
N PHE A 116 2.32 -5.29 -9.17
CA PHE A 116 1.30 -5.97 -9.96
C PHE A 116 -0.08 -5.52 -9.47
N ILE A 117 -0.95 -5.10 -10.38
CA ILE A 117 -2.31 -4.64 -10.04
C ILE A 117 -3.29 -5.35 -10.95
N GLY A 118 -4.36 -5.89 -10.38
CA GLY A 118 -5.45 -6.49 -11.15
C GLY A 118 -6.80 -6.25 -10.51
N THR A 119 -7.85 -6.64 -11.22
CA THR A 119 -9.23 -6.53 -10.73
C THR A 119 -9.98 -7.82 -10.98
N VAL A 120 -10.82 -8.21 -10.00
CA VAL A 120 -11.69 -9.38 -10.09
C VAL A 120 -13.15 -8.96 -10.20
N PHE A 121 -13.88 -9.61 -11.10
CA PHE A 121 -15.29 -9.33 -11.40
C PHE A 121 -16.13 -10.60 -11.40
N ASP A 122 -17.42 -10.44 -11.14
CA ASP A 122 -18.43 -11.44 -11.43
C ASP A 122 -18.58 -11.53 -12.96
N GLY A 123 -18.46 -12.73 -13.52
CA GLY A 123 -18.53 -12.97 -14.96
C GLY A 123 -19.92 -12.79 -15.57
N THR A 124 -20.98 -12.72 -14.76
CA THR A 124 -22.37 -12.53 -15.18
C THR A 124 -22.80 -11.08 -15.05
N SER A 125 -22.55 -10.46 -13.89
CA SER A 125 -22.99 -9.09 -13.61
C SER A 125 -21.95 -8.03 -13.96
N PHE A 126 -20.69 -8.42 -14.16
CA PHE A 126 -19.54 -7.51 -14.30
C PHE A 126 -19.31 -6.61 -13.08
N GLU A 127 -19.95 -6.92 -11.94
CA GLU A 127 -19.71 -6.21 -10.69
C GLU A 127 -18.39 -6.65 -10.04
N PRO A 128 -17.63 -5.75 -9.42
CA PRO A 128 -16.39 -6.13 -8.74
C PRO A 128 -16.65 -7.06 -7.56
N LEU A 129 -15.85 -8.13 -7.46
CA LEU A 129 -16.00 -9.11 -6.39
C LEU A 129 -15.32 -8.68 -5.10
N SER A 130 -16.08 -8.71 -4.00
CA SER A 130 -15.56 -8.62 -2.63
C SER A 130 -15.32 -10.01 -2.04
N ASP A 131 -14.53 -10.08 -0.97
CA ASP A 131 -14.19 -11.31 -0.24
C ASP A 131 -13.40 -12.35 -1.05
N ALA A 132 -12.86 -11.96 -2.21
CA ALA A 132 -11.96 -12.78 -2.99
C ALA A 132 -10.61 -12.92 -2.29
N ALA A 133 -10.10 -14.14 -2.22
CA ALA A 133 -8.73 -14.44 -1.83
C ALA A 133 -7.89 -14.58 -3.10
N ILE A 134 -6.94 -13.68 -3.29
CA ILE A 134 -6.03 -13.67 -4.43
C ILE A 134 -4.63 -14.04 -3.95
N THR A 135 -4.00 -15.01 -4.60
CA THR A 135 -2.66 -15.49 -4.26
C THR A 135 -1.74 -15.32 -5.45
N LEU A 136 -0.59 -14.66 -5.25
CA LEU A 136 0.49 -14.62 -6.24
C LEU A 136 1.49 -15.75 -5.98
N LYS A 137 1.75 -16.56 -7.00
CA LYS A 137 2.69 -17.68 -6.97
C LYS A 137 3.79 -17.53 -8.02
N TYR A 138 4.94 -18.14 -7.74
CA TYR A 138 6.03 -18.35 -8.67
C TYR A 138 6.38 -19.84 -8.66
N GLY A 139 6.04 -20.55 -9.73
CA GLY A 139 5.91 -22.01 -9.69
C GLY A 139 4.85 -22.43 -8.67
N ASP A 140 5.18 -23.41 -7.81
CA ASP A 140 4.27 -23.89 -6.76
C ASP A 140 4.33 -23.10 -5.44
N MET A 141 5.23 -22.10 -5.35
CA MET A 141 5.47 -21.34 -4.11
C MET A 141 4.69 -20.02 -4.09
N ILE A 142 4.15 -19.69 -2.92
CA ILE A 142 3.58 -18.35 -2.66
C ILE A 142 4.74 -17.34 -2.62
N VAL A 143 4.60 -16.25 -3.36
CA VAL A 143 5.65 -15.22 -3.47
C VAL A 143 5.72 -14.40 -2.18
N ASP A 144 6.92 -14.28 -1.63
CA ASP A 144 7.21 -13.37 -0.52
C ASP A 144 7.07 -11.91 -0.97
N MET A 145 6.33 -11.12 -0.19
CA MET A 145 6.10 -9.70 -0.46
C MET A 145 7.20 -8.84 0.17
N ILE A 146 7.36 -7.62 -0.34
CA ILE A 146 8.39 -6.67 0.14
C ILE A 146 8.28 -6.42 1.66
N ASP A 147 7.04 -6.31 2.15
CA ASP A 147 6.71 -6.14 3.56
C ASP A 147 5.26 -6.59 3.84
N LYS A 148 4.84 -6.46 5.10
CA LYS A 148 3.52 -6.92 5.59
C LYS A 148 2.33 -6.07 5.13
N THR A 149 2.58 -4.87 4.59
CA THR A 149 1.53 -4.01 4.04
C THR A 149 1.02 -4.51 2.69
N TRP A 150 1.74 -5.44 2.07
CA TRP A 150 1.37 -6.17 0.87
C TRP A 150 1.11 -7.63 1.24
N PRO A 151 -0.10 -7.98 1.73
CA PRO A 151 -0.39 -9.36 2.09
C PRO A 151 -0.48 -10.25 0.86
N ASN A 152 0.06 -11.47 0.97
CA ASN A 152 -0.13 -12.54 0.00
C ASN A 152 -0.41 -13.84 0.78
N PRO A 153 -1.63 -14.41 0.71
CA PRO A 153 -2.78 -13.98 -0.10
C PRO A 153 -3.35 -12.61 0.28
N CYS A 154 -3.81 -11.86 -0.73
CA CYS A 154 -4.53 -10.61 -0.59
C CYS A 154 -6.05 -10.86 -0.58
N ARG A 155 -6.81 -10.06 0.17
CA ARG A 155 -8.27 -10.15 0.20
C ARG A 155 -8.94 -8.88 -0.31
N THR A 156 -9.95 -9.01 -1.17
CA THR A 156 -10.74 -7.85 -1.63
C THR A 156 -11.84 -7.51 -0.64
N TYR A 157 -12.20 -6.23 -0.59
CA TYR A 157 -13.30 -5.71 0.22
C TYR A 157 -14.16 -4.80 -0.64
N LYS A 158 -15.37 -4.47 -0.18
CA LYS A 158 -16.25 -3.50 -0.89
C LYS A 158 -15.53 -2.19 -1.21
N ALA A 159 -14.69 -1.71 -0.28
CA ALA A 159 -13.89 -0.50 -0.46
C ALA A 159 -12.81 -0.63 -1.54
N THR A 160 -12.27 -1.83 -1.79
CA THR A 160 -11.24 -2.05 -2.82
C THR A 160 -11.84 -2.23 -4.21
N LYS A 161 -13.17 -2.35 -4.34
CA LYS A 161 -13.88 -2.54 -5.62
C LYS A 161 -13.23 -3.64 -6.47
N GLY A 162 -12.99 -4.80 -5.88
CA GLY A 162 -12.38 -5.96 -6.55
C GLY A 162 -10.92 -5.77 -6.97
N THR A 163 -10.29 -4.63 -6.66
CA THR A 163 -8.89 -4.38 -6.99
C THR A 163 -7.98 -5.05 -5.97
N TYR A 164 -6.93 -5.70 -6.47
CA TYR A 164 -5.87 -6.31 -5.68
C TYR A 164 -4.51 -5.85 -6.21
N SER A 165 -3.50 -5.90 -5.35
CA SER A 165 -2.14 -5.54 -5.73
C SER A 165 -1.09 -6.33 -4.96
N PHE A 166 0.02 -6.61 -5.62
CA PHE A 166 1.16 -7.33 -5.05
C PHE A 166 2.45 -6.58 -5.35
N TRP A 167 3.36 -6.58 -4.38
CA TRP A 167 4.70 -6.08 -4.60
C TRP A 167 5.71 -7.11 -4.07
N ALA A 168 6.20 -7.92 -5.00
CA ALA A 168 7.07 -9.05 -4.71
C ALA A 168 8.44 -8.58 -4.21
N LYS A 169 8.98 -9.32 -3.24
CA LYS A 169 10.35 -9.11 -2.78
C LYS A 169 11.33 -9.37 -3.93
N PRO A 170 12.39 -8.55 -4.10
CA PRO A 170 13.37 -8.75 -5.16
C PRO A 170 14.02 -10.13 -5.11
N PHE A 171 14.21 -10.73 -6.27
CA PHE A 171 14.97 -11.98 -6.40
C PHE A 171 16.45 -11.66 -6.61
N ARG A 172 17.34 -12.39 -5.94
CA ARG A 172 18.78 -12.19 -6.12
C ARG A 172 19.19 -12.49 -7.57
N ALA A 173 20.04 -11.64 -8.13
CA ALA A 173 20.72 -11.85 -9.41
C ALA A 173 22.22 -12.07 -9.18
N ASP A 174 22.87 -12.73 -10.13
CA ASP A 174 24.33 -12.94 -10.08
C ASP A 174 25.10 -11.67 -10.43
N LYS A 175 24.60 -10.89 -11.39
CA LYS A 175 25.17 -9.62 -11.87
C LYS A 175 24.05 -8.67 -12.29
N SER A 176 24.35 -7.38 -12.31
CA SER A 176 23.48 -6.35 -12.88
C SER A 176 23.43 -6.45 -14.42
N GLY A 177 22.33 -5.99 -15.03
CA GLY A 177 22.12 -6.00 -16.48
C GLY A 177 21.70 -7.35 -17.09
N ILE A 178 21.44 -8.38 -16.28
CA ILE A 178 20.91 -9.66 -16.75
C ILE A 178 19.41 -9.49 -17.03
N SER A 179 18.96 -9.81 -18.25
CA SER A 179 17.54 -9.93 -18.58
C SER A 179 17.06 -11.36 -18.34
N ARG A 180 15.95 -11.51 -17.61
CA ARG A 180 15.32 -12.80 -17.35
C ARG A 180 13.80 -12.67 -17.42
N GLN A 181 13.15 -13.71 -17.97
CA GLN A 181 11.70 -13.86 -17.95
C GLN A 181 11.28 -14.57 -16.66
N PHE A 182 10.27 -14.01 -15.99
CA PHE A 182 9.67 -14.59 -14.79
C PHE A 182 8.20 -14.92 -15.06
N ASN A 183 7.83 -16.18 -14.86
CA ASN A 183 6.46 -16.66 -14.98
C ASN A 183 5.80 -16.68 -13.60
N PHE A 184 4.80 -15.83 -13.41
CA PHE A 184 4.01 -15.76 -12.18
C PHE A 184 2.59 -16.27 -12.45
N THR A 185 1.96 -16.80 -11.41
CA THR A 185 0.57 -17.26 -11.45
C THR A 185 -0.25 -16.52 -10.41
N VAL A 186 -1.38 -15.95 -10.82
CA VAL A 186 -2.40 -15.43 -9.90
C VAL A 186 -3.53 -16.44 -9.80
N GLU A 187 -3.81 -16.87 -8.58
CA GLU A 187 -4.97 -17.71 -8.26
C GLU A 187 -6.00 -16.90 -7.48
N VAL A 188 -7.25 -16.94 -7.94
CA VAL A 188 -8.37 -16.26 -7.29
C VAL A 188 -9.38 -17.31 -6.83
N ALA A 189 -9.73 -17.24 -5.55
CA ALA A 189 -10.77 -18.07 -4.94
C ALA A 189 -11.81 -17.18 -4.24
N VAL A 190 -13.09 -17.41 -4.55
CA VAL A 190 -14.23 -16.79 -3.88
C VAL A 190 -15.21 -17.90 -3.50
N LYS A 191 -15.82 -17.83 -2.33
CA LYS A 191 -16.85 -18.78 -1.91
C LYS A 191 -18.01 -18.75 -2.92
N GLU A 192 -18.51 -19.92 -3.33
CA GLU A 192 -19.59 -20.09 -4.33
C GLU A 192 -19.21 -19.78 -5.79
N TYR A 193 -17.93 -19.49 -6.07
CA TYR A 193 -17.41 -19.33 -7.44
C TYR A 193 -16.35 -20.37 -7.77
N SER A 194 -16.25 -20.68 -9.06
CA SER A 194 -15.19 -21.54 -9.57
C SER A 194 -13.85 -20.77 -9.52
N PRO A 195 -12.78 -21.36 -8.97
CA PRO A 195 -11.50 -20.69 -8.86
C PRO A 195 -10.90 -20.45 -10.25
N VAL A 196 -10.21 -19.33 -10.40
CA VAL A 196 -9.54 -18.95 -11.65
C VAL A 196 -8.04 -18.87 -11.40
N SER A 197 -7.25 -19.41 -12.33
CA SER A 197 -5.80 -19.32 -12.33
C SER A 197 -5.34 -18.66 -13.63
N TYR A 198 -4.47 -17.67 -13.52
CA TYR A 198 -3.94 -16.92 -14.65
C TYR A 198 -2.42 -16.80 -14.52
N ALA A 199 -1.69 -17.34 -15.50
CA ALA A 199 -0.24 -17.23 -15.58
C ALA A 199 0.16 -16.08 -16.52
N PHE A 200 1.20 -15.34 -16.15
CA PHE A 200 1.76 -14.26 -16.95
C PHE A 200 3.28 -14.20 -16.85
N ASP A 201 3.91 -13.73 -17.92
CA ASP A 201 5.34 -13.55 -18.00
C ASP A 201 5.71 -12.07 -17.87
N ILE A 202 6.79 -11.80 -17.14
CA ILE A 202 7.38 -10.47 -17.06
C ILE A 202 8.89 -10.52 -17.33
N PRO A 203 9.39 -9.80 -18.36
CA PRO A 203 10.81 -9.59 -18.53
C PRO A 203 11.30 -8.57 -17.50
N VAL A 204 12.30 -8.95 -16.71
CA VAL A 204 12.95 -8.05 -15.75
C VAL A 204 14.45 -8.03 -16.00
N VAL A 205 15.02 -6.82 -15.97
CA VAL A 205 16.47 -6.61 -16.00
C VAL A 205 16.92 -6.40 -14.56
N SER A 206 17.94 -7.14 -14.12
CA SER A 206 18.50 -6.99 -12.78
C SER A 206 19.21 -5.64 -12.62
N ASP A 207 18.98 -4.97 -11.49
CA ASP A 207 19.70 -3.77 -11.09
C ASP A 207 20.94 -4.12 -10.24
N SER A 208 21.79 -3.13 -9.95
CA SER A 208 22.92 -3.27 -9.00
C SER A 208 22.47 -3.50 -7.56
N ASP A 209 21.28 -2.99 -7.22
CA ASP A 209 20.79 -2.90 -5.85
C ASP A 209 19.35 -3.39 -5.73
N SER A 210 19.01 -3.92 -4.55
CA SER A 210 17.65 -4.28 -4.18
C SER A 210 16.85 -3.02 -3.87
N LYS A 211 15.81 -2.73 -4.65
CA LYS A 211 14.93 -1.57 -4.41
C LYS A 211 13.93 -1.88 -3.30
N THR A 212 13.90 -1.05 -2.27
CA THR A 212 12.93 -1.13 -1.16
C THR A 212 11.91 0.02 -1.15
N GLU A 213 12.07 0.99 -2.05
CA GLU A 213 11.15 2.14 -2.18
C GLU A 213 10.21 1.94 -3.37
N MET A 214 8.93 2.25 -3.15
CA MET A 214 7.90 2.06 -4.16
C MET A 214 8.03 3.13 -5.22
N ASN A 215 8.24 2.72 -6.48
CA ASN A 215 8.10 3.62 -7.61
C ASN A 215 6.65 3.57 -8.12
N THR A 216 5.85 4.57 -7.75
CA THR A 216 4.45 4.72 -8.20
C THR A 216 4.30 4.92 -9.70
N SER A 217 5.38 5.29 -10.41
CA SER A 217 5.34 5.57 -11.84
C SER A 217 5.40 4.31 -12.70
N TYR A 218 5.69 3.15 -12.10
CA TYR A 218 5.86 1.89 -12.82
C TYR A 218 5.10 0.75 -12.12
N SER A 219 3.95 0.40 -12.69
CA SER A 219 3.14 -0.75 -12.30
C SER A 219 2.77 -1.56 -13.53
N VAL A 220 2.48 -2.84 -13.32
CA VAL A 220 2.02 -3.76 -14.36
C VAL A 220 0.58 -4.12 -14.07
N LYS A 221 -0.30 -3.79 -15.02
CA LYS A 221 -1.70 -4.21 -14.98
C LYS A 221 -1.80 -5.67 -15.43
N ILE A 222 -2.24 -6.54 -14.52
CA ILE A 222 -2.66 -7.91 -14.82
C ILE A 222 -4.05 -7.84 -15.48
N GLN A 223 -4.32 -8.75 -16.41
CA GLN A 223 -5.64 -8.86 -17.03
C GLN A 223 -6.75 -9.00 -15.98
N ASP A 224 -7.89 -8.37 -16.27
CA ASP A 224 -9.07 -8.46 -15.41
C ASP A 224 -9.58 -9.91 -15.40
N LEU A 225 -9.86 -10.43 -14.20
CA LEU A 225 -10.26 -11.83 -14.01
C LEU A 225 -11.76 -11.90 -13.72
N PHE A 226 -12.46 -12.74 -14.47
CA PHE A 226 -13.90 -12.95 -14.34
C PHE A 226 -14.16 -14.31 -13.71
N LEU A 227 -14.89 -14.33 -12.60
CA LEU A 227 -15.26 -15.56 -11.91
C LEU A 227 -16.74 -15.83 -12.14
N PHE A 228 -17.07 -17.09 -12.42
CA PHE A 228 -18.44 -17.56 -12.58
C PHE A 228 -18.85 -18.38 -11.37
N ARG A 229 -20.13 -18.28 -10.99
CA ARG A 229 -20.65 -19.03 -9.85
C ARG A 229 -20.65 -20.52 -10.16
N SER A 230 -20.28 -21.34 -9.18
CA SER A 230 -20.17 -22.79 -9.35
C SER A 230 -21.51 -23.50 -9.48
N ASP A 231 -22.61 -22.85 -9.09
CA ASP A 231 -23.98 -23.40 -9.19
C ASP A 231 -24.65 -23.10 -10.54
N VAL A 232 -24.03 -22.26 -11.37
CA VAL A 232 -24.50 -21.95 -12.72
C VAL A 232 -23.81 -22.90 -13.69
N SER A 233 -24.53 -23.92 -14.14
CA SER A 233 -24.09 -24.79 -15.24
C SER A 233 -23.94 -23.95 -16.51
N ASN A 234 -22.75 -23.96 -17.09
CA ASN A 234 -22.53 -23.39 -18.40
C ASN A 234 -23.08 -24.39 -19.44
N PRO A 235 -24.13 -24.06 -20.21
CA PRO A 235 -24.70 -24.98 -21.19
C PRO A 235 -23.76 -25.29 -22.37
N MET A 236 -22.57 -24.69 -22.40
CA MET A 236 -21.51 -24.98 -23.38
C MET A 236 -20.41 -25.92 -22.85
N GLU A 237 -20.51 -26.37 -21.58
CA GLU A 237 -19.58 -27.35 -20.98
C GLU A 237 -20.08 -28.80 -21.07
N ASP A 238 -21.23 -29.04 -21.70
CA ASP A 238 -21.79 -30.37 -22.05
C ASP A 238 -21.57 -30.74 -23.53
#